data_AF-A0A7S2PKW7-F1
#
_entry.id   AF-A0A7S2PKW7-F1
#
_cell.length_a   1.000
_cell.length_b   1.000
_cell.length_c   1.000
_cell.angle_alpha   90.00
_cell.angle_beta   90.00
_cell.angle_gamma   90.00
#
_symmetry.space_group_name_H-M   'P 1'
#
loop_
_entity.id
_entity.type
_entity.pdbx_description
1 polymer ?
#
loop_
_entity_poly.entity_id
_entity_poly.type
_entity_poly.pdbx_seq_one_letter_code
_entity_poly.pdbx_strand_id
1 'polypeptide(L)'
;NQQRSEWRPGYFDKPLAQRQGLLLALKNCPLFTNLDDEPLESIVDCMPVVHYEAGACIIRQGAQDDAAYVILSGVAEVFKAEAMDTRRGGSGNAGFVRYLREGRLFG
;
A
#
# COMPACT_ATOMS: atom_id res chain seq x y z
N ASN A 1 29.91 4.34 -13.37
CA ASN A 1 30.05 3.73 -12.03
C ASN A 1 29.69 4.78 -11.00
N GLN A 2 28.74 4.46 -10.11
CA GLN A 2 28.45 5.16 -8.85
C GLN A 2 27.93 6.61 -8.88
N GLN A 3 26.61 6.78 -9.08
CA GLN A 3 25.86 7.80 -8.34
C GLN A 3 24.73 7.09 -7.61
N ARG A 4 25.07 6.39 -6.52
CA ARG A 4 24.07 6.08 -5.49
C ARG A 4 23.92 7.37 -4.72
N SER A 5 22.97 8.21 -5.15
CA SER A 5 22.49 9.34 -4.35
C SER A 5 22.28 8.80 -2.93
N GLU A 6 22.93 9.43 -1.95
CA GLU A 6 22.81 9.10 -0.53
C GLU A 6 21.33 9.26 -0.15
N TRP A 7 20.55 8.19 -0.33
CA TRP A 7 19.14 8.18 0.00
C TRP A 7 19.06 8.33 1.51
N ARG A 8 18.61 9.51 1.96
CA ARG A 8 18.32 9.75 3.36
C ARG A 8 16.86 9.38 3.58
N PRO A 9 16.59 8.26 4.27
CA PRO A 9 15.24 7.92 4.66
C PRO A 9 14.60 9.12 5.37
N GLY A 10 13.44 9.57 4.91
CA GLY A 10 12.68 10.60 5.62
C GLY A 10 12.30 10.05 6.99
N TYR A 11 12.50 10.81 8.06
CA TYR A 11 12.11 10.38 9.41
C TYR A 11 10.77 11.00 9.78
N PHE A 12 9.77 10.17 10.03
CA PHE A 12 8.49 10.62 10.58
C PHE A 12 8.41 10.21 12.05
N ASP A 13 8.24 11.20 12.92
CA ASP A 13 8.03 10.97 14.35
C ASP A 13 6.65 10.32 14.56
N LYS A 14 6.63 9.08 15.05
CA LYS A 14 5.43 8.27 15.21
C LYS A 14 5.39 7.69 16.62
N PRO A 15 4.20 7.61 17.25
CA PRO A 15 4.09 6.97 18.55
C PRO A 15 4.51 5.50 18.48
N LEU A 16 5.16 5.02 19.56
CA LEU A 16 5.71 3.66 19.65
C LEU A 16 4.68 2.57 19.27
N ALA A 17 3.42 2.73 19.67
CA ALA A 17 2.35 1.81 19.34
C ALA A 17 2.10 1.69 17.82
N GLN A 18 2.15 2.82 17.10
CA GLN A 18 1.97 2.85 15.65
C GLN A 18 3.19 2.27 14.93
N ARG A 19 4.39 2.55 15.43
CA ARG A 19 5.65 1.95 14.93
C ARG A 19 5.62 0.42 15.06
N GLN A 20 5.17 -0.10 16.21
CA GLN A 20 5.00 -1.54 16.42
C GLN A 20 3.97 -2.17 15.48
N GLY A 21 2.83 -1.49 15.26
CA GLY A 21 1.81 -1.96 14.31
C GLY A 21 2.34 -2.05 12.87
N LEU A 22 3.09 -1.04 12.43
CA LEU A 22 3.77 -1.05 11.12
C LEU A 22 4.79 -2.18 11.01
N LEU A 23 5.64 -2.37 12.02
CA LEU A 23 6.62 -3.46 12.03
C LEU A 23 5.94 -4.83 11.90
N LEU A 24 4.87 -5.09 12.66
CA LEU A 24 4.12 -6.33 12.57
C LEU A 24 3.47 -6.52 11.19
N ALA A 25 2.89 -5.46 10.62
CA ALA A 25 2.28 -5.52 9.29
C ALA A 25 3.32 -5.81 8.19
N LEU A 26 4.51 -5.19 8.26
CA LEU A 26 5.60 -5.46 7.31
C LEU A 26 6.18 -6.86 7.48
N LYS A 27 6.37 -7.35 8.71
CA LYS A 27 6.82 -8.73 8.97
C LYS A 27 5.85 -9.78 8.42
N ASN A 28 4.55 -9.47 8.41
CA ASN A 28 3.51 -10.33 7.81
C ASN A 28 3.43 -10.21 6.29
N CYS A 29 4.10 -9.23 5.69
CA CYS A 29 4.08 -9.01 4.25
C CYS A 29 5.12 -9.92 3.56
N PRO A 30 4.71 -10.81 2.62
CA PRO A 30 5.63 -11.72 1.93
C PRO A 30 6.80 -11.05 1.19
N LEU A 31 6.70 -9.75 0.87
CA LEU A 31 7.76 -9.00 0.20
C LEU A 31 8.93 -8.67 1.14
N PHE A 32 8.67 -8.58 2.44
CA PHE A 32 9.66 -8.15 3.44
C PHE A 32 10.04 -9.26 4.43
N THR A 33 9.56 -10.49 4.25
CA THR A 33 9.87 -11.63 5.14
C THR A 33 11.35 -12.00 5.18
N ASN A 34 12.12 -11.63 4.16
CA ASN A 34 13.56 -11.93 4.05
C ASN A 34 14.44 -10.76 4.46
N LEU A 35 13.86 -9.65 4.96
CA LEU A 35 14.61 -8.52 5.48
C LEU A 35 14.79 -8.65 7.00
N ASP A 36 15.98 -8.30 7.47
CA ASP A 36 16.29 -8.21 8.89
C ASP A 36 15.51 -7.06 9.57
N ASP A 37 15.47 -7.06 10.89
CA ASP A 37 14.72 -6.08 11.67
C ASP A 37 15.24 -4.64 11.49
N GLU A 38 16.55 -4.45 11.30
CA GLU A 38 17.16 -3.13 11.10
C GLU A 38 16.68 -2.39 9.82
N PRO A 39 16.71 -3.01 8.61
CA PRO A 39 16.16 -2.38 7.42
C PRO A 39 14.63 -2.23 7.49
N LEU A 40 13.93 -3.16 8.15
CA LEU A 40 12.48 -3.02 8.40
C LEU A 40 12.17 -1.78 9.24
N GLU A 41 12.90 -1.57 10.33
CA GLU A 41 12.76 -0.37 11.18
C GLU A 41 13.01 0.91 10.39
N SER A 42 14.04 0.92 9.54
CA SER A 42 14.33 2.06 8.66
C SER A 42 13.19 2.37 7.69
N ILE A 43 12.55 1.34 7.12
CA ILE A 43 11.37 1.49 6.26
C ILE A 43 10.19 2.03 7.07
N VAL A 44 9.94 1.46 8.27
CA VAL A 44 8.86 1.92 9.15
C VAL A 44 9.02 3.38 9.51
N ASP A 45 10.24 3.83 9.78
CA ASP A 45 10.51 5.23 10.11
C ASP A 45 10.19 6.17 8.93
N CYS A 46 10.35 5.69 7.69
CA CYS A 46 10.00 6.40 6.45
C CYS A 46 8.53 6.38 6.05
N MET A 47 7.75 5.40 6.49
CA MET A 47 6.40 5.21 5.98
C MET A 47 5.37 6.06 6.72
N PRO A 48 4.77 7.11 6.14
CA PRO A 48 3.68 7.82 6.79
C PRO A 48 2.43 6.92 6.92
N VAL A 49 1.65 7.12 7.97
CA VAL A 49 0.35 6.46 8.11
C VAL A 49 -0.75 7.38 7.62
N VAL A 50 -1.57 6.87 6.72
CA VAL A 50 -2.70 7.58 6.12
C VAL A 50 -3.98 6.86 6.52
N HIS A 51 -4.99 7.64 6.90
CA HIS A 51 -6.30 7.13 7.27
C HIS A 51 -7.29 7.45 6.15
N TYR A 52 -8.15 6.48 5.84
CA TYR A 52 -9.19 6.61 4.83
C TYR A 52 -10.53 6.27 5.46
N GLU A 53 -11.54 7.08 5.15
CA GLU A 53 -12.92 6.84 5.55
C GLU A 53 -13.55 5.71 4.72
N ALA A 54 -14.61 5.10 5.24
CA ALA A 54 -15.35 4.09 4.51
C ALA A 54 -15.88 4.63 3.17
N GLY A 55 -15.64 3.89 2.08
CA GLY A 55 -15.99 4.31 0.73
C GLY A 55 -15.00 5.27 0.06
N ALA A 56 -13.93 5.69 0.74
CA ALA A 56 -12.88 6.48 0.12
C ALA A 56 -12.07 5.65 -0.90
N CYS A 57 -11.72 6.27 -2.02
CA CYS A 57 -10.88 5.66 -3.04
C CYS A 57 -9.41 5.91 -2.69
N ILE A 58 -8.69 4.84 -2.33
CA ILE A 58 -7.27 4.90 -1.93
C ILE A 58 -6.38 5.06 -3.18
N ILE A 59 -6.52 4.13 -4.14
CA ILE A 59 -5.79 4.13 -5.40
C ILE A 59 -6.75 3.90 -6.57
N ARG A 60 -6.45 4.51 -7.72
CA ARG A 60 -7.19 4.32 -8.97
C ARG A 60 -6.32 3.58 -9.97
N GLN A 61 -6.88 2.58 -10.65
CA GLN A 61 -6.17 1.86 -11.70
C GLN A 61 -5.71 2.85 -12.78
N GLY A 62 -4.42 2.82 -13.11
CA GLY A 62 -3.82 3.72 -14.10
C GLY A 62 -3.49 5.13 -13.57
N ALA A 63 -3.65 5.38 -12.26
CA ALA A 63 -3.07 6.56 -11.63
C ALA A 63 -1.55 6.52 -11.75
N GLN A 64 -0.94 7.67 -12.02
CA GLN A 64 0.51 7.86 -12.04
C GLN A 64 1.02 8.11 -10.62
N ASP A 65 0.72 7.16 -9.75
CA ASP A 65 1.15 7.08 -8.37
C ASP A 65 2.18 5.93 -8.33
N ASP A 66 3.40 6.21 -7.85
CA ASP A 66 4.46 5.20 -7.61
C ASP A 66 4.52 4.86 -6.11
N ALA A 67 3.38 4.89 -5.41
CA ALA A 67 3.28 4.60 -3.99
C ALA A 67 2.71 3.20 -3.75
N ALA A 68 3.28 2.52 -2.75
CA ALA A 68 2.76 1.25 -2.25
C ALA A 68 2.16 1.45 -0.86
N TYR A 69 1.05 0.77 -0.61
CA TYR A 69 0.29 0.84 0.62
C TYR A 69 0.25 -0.53 1.31
N VAL A 70 0.29 -0.53 2.63
CA VAL A 70 0.09 -1.72 3.46
C VAL A 70 -1.09 -1.47 4.39
N ILE A 71 -2.05 -2.39 4.43
CA ILE A 71 -3.19 -2.27 5.34
C ILE A 71 -2.72 -2.54 6.76
N LEU A 72 -2.75 -1.51 7.61
CA LEU A 72 -2.47 -1.64 9.04
C LEU A 72 -3.68 -2.13 9.82
N SER A 73 -4.85 -1.57 9.52
CA SER A 73 -6.11 -1.98 10.13
C SER A 73 -7.26 -1.79 9.14
N GLY A 74 -8.28 -2.66 9.24
CA GLY A 74 -9.51 -2.57 8.46
C GLY A 74 -9.51 -3.44 7.19
N VAL A 75 -10.41 -3.12 6.27
CA VAL A 75 -10.65 -3.87 5.04
C VAL A 75 -10.79 -2.91 3.87
N ALA A 76 -10.09 -3.19 2.78
CA ALA A 76 -10.23 -2.45 1.52
C ALA A 76 -10.84 -3.34 0.44
N GLU A 77 -11.69 -2.77 -0.40
CA GLU A 77 -12.31 -3.44 -1.55
C GLU A 77 -11.56 -3.10 -2.82
N VAL A 78 -11.24 -4.13 -3.61
CA VAL A 78 -10.58 -3.96 -4.90
C VAL A 78 -11.59 -4.16 -6.00
N PHE A 79 -11.71 -3.16 -6.87
CA PHE A 79 -12.53 -3.21 -8.07
C PHE A 79 -11.63 -3.09 -9.30
N LYS A 80 -11.91 -3.88 -10.33
CA LYS A 80 -11.23 -3.80 -11.62
C LYS A 80 -12.16 -3.13 -12.61
N ALA A 81 -11.65 -2.14 -13.33
CA ALA A 81 -12.37 -1.63 -14.49
C ALA A 81 -12.42 -2.75 -15.53
N GLU A 82 -13.61 -3.24 -15.84
CA GLU A 82 -13.76 -4.13 -16.99
C GLU A 82 -13.44 -3.32 -18.25
N ALA A 83 -12.59 -3.88 -19.11
CA ALA A 83 -12.25 -3.24 -20.36
C ALA A 83 -13.52 -3.09 -21.19
N MET A 84 -13.88 -1.83 -21.49
CA MET A 84 -14.90 -1.49 -22.48
C MET A 84 -14.58 -2.24 -23.78
N ASP A 85 -15.37 -3.26 -24.15
CA ASP A 85 -15.45 -3.61 -25.57
C ASP A 85 -16.35 -2.56 -26.20
N THR A 86 -15.73 -1.49 -26.72
CA THR A 86 -16.38 -0.31 -27.31
C THR A 86 -17.32 -0.64 -28.48
N ARG A 87 -17.44 -1.91 -28.87
CA ARG A 87 -18.33 -2.41 -29.93
C ARG A 87 -19.77 -2.68 -29.46
N ARG A 88 -20.00 -2.85 -28.15
CA ARG A 88 -21.35 -2.99 -27.59
C ARG A 88 -21.49 -1.91 -26.53
N GLY A 89 -22.42 -0.97 -26.71
CA GLY A 89 -22.69 0.14 -25.79
C GLY A 89 -23.19 -0.30 -24.40
N GLY A 90 -22.35 -1.03 -23.67
CA GLY A 90 -22.61 -1.48 -22.30
C GLY A 90 -22.17 -0.43 -21.29
N SER A 91 -23.06 -0.14 -20.34
CA SER A 91 -22.77 0.65 -19.14
C SER A 91 -21.57 0.04 -18.42
N GLY A 92 -20.43 0.73 -18.40
CA GLY A 92 -19.19 0.25 -17.77
C GLY A 92 -19.42 0.00 -16.29
N ASN A 93 -19.40 -1.27 -15.88
CA ASN A 93 -19.51 -1.65 -14.48
C ASN A 93 -18.12 -2.01 -13.95
N ALA A 94 -17.80 -1.58 -12.72
CA ALA A 94 -16.57 -1.97 -12.06
C ALA A 94 -16.79 -3.36 -11.42
N GLY A 95 -16.03 -4.35 -11.87
CA GLY A 95 -16.11 -5.70 -11.32
C GLY A 95 -15.41 -5.79 -9.98
N PHE A 96 -16.10 -6.22 -8.93
CA PHE A 96 -15.47 -6.55 -7.65
C PHE A 96 -14.46 -7.70 -7.83
N VAL A 97 -13.25 -7.52 -7.30
CA VAL A 97 -12.16 -8.51 -7.40
C VAL A 97 -12.00 -9.27 -6.09
N ARG A 98 -11.74 -8.55 -4.99
CA ARG A 98 -11.46 -9.14 -3.67
C ARG A 98 -11.44 -8.11 -2.55
N TYR A 99 -11.53 -8.60 -1.32
CA TYR A 99 -11.19 -7.84 -0.12
C TYR A 99 -9.70 -7.98 0.21
N LEU A 100 -9.07 -6.88 0.57
CA LEU A 100 -7.75 -6.83 1.18
C LEU A 100 -7.90 -6.61 2.68
N ARG A 101 -7.09 -7.32 3.46
CA ARG A 101 -7.07 -7.27 4.93
C ARG A 101 -5.70 -6.81 5.40
N GLU A 102 -5.58 -6.61 6.71
CA GLU A 102 -4.36 -6.25 7.43
C GLU A 102 -3.14 -7.09 6.98
N GLY A 103 -1.99 -6.44 6.83
CA GLY A 103 -0.74 -7.05 6.33
C GLY A 103 -0.66 -7.24 4.81
N ARG A 104 -1.73 -6.95 4.05
CA ARG A 104 -1.67 -6.97 2.57
C ARG A 104 -1.03 -5.70 2.03
N LEU A 105 -0.09 -5.88 1.10
CA LEU A 105 0.49 -4.82 0.28
C LEU A 105 -0.25 -4.68 -1.05
N PHE A 106 -0.50 -3.44 -1.48
CA PHE A 106 -1.12 -3.10 -2.76
C PHE A 106 -0.60 -1.74 -3.27
N GLY A 107 -0.65 -1.55 -4.58
CA GLY A 107 -0.11 -0.42 -5.33
C GLY A 107 -0.18 -0.77 -6.81
#